data_AF-T0LFH8-F1
#
_entry.id   AF-T0LFH8-F1
#
_cell.length_a   1.000
_cell.length_b   1.000
_cell.length_c   1.000
_cell.angle_alpha   90.00
_cell.angle_beta   90.00
_cell.angle_gamma   90.00
#
_symmetry.space_group_name_H-M   'P 1'
#
loop_
_entity.id
_entity.type
_entity.pdbx_description
1 polymer ?
#
loop_
_entity_poly.entity_id
_entity_poly.type
_entity_poly.pdbx_seq_one_letter_code
_entity_poly.pdbx_strand_id
1 'polypeptide(L)' 'MPNGGHLKIVIEAEKEHVIIKVEDTGEGIPEEMLKHIFLPFITSKEKGTGLGLVRSE' A
#
# COMPACT_ATOMS: atom_id res chain seq x y z
N MET A 1 4.29 12.23 1.19
CA MET A 1 3.55 13.27 1.94
C MET A 1 4.50 14.36 2.46
N PRO A 2 5.12 15.16 1.57
CA PRO A 2 6.13 16.15 1.98
C PRO A 2 5.60 17.25 2.92
N ASN A 3 4.29 17.50 2.93
CA ASN A 3 3.65 18.50 3.80
C ASN A 3 2.80 17.87 4.93
N GLY A 4 3.06 16.60 5.25
CA GLY A 4 2.17 15.80 6.09
C GLY A 4 0.96 15.24 5.31
N GLY A 5 0.09 14.52 6.01
CA GLY A 5 -1.10 13.89 5.46
C GLY A 5 -1.78 13.01 6.49
N HIS A 6 -2.87 12.35 6.10
CA HIS A 6 -3.64 11.49 6.98
C HIS A 6 -3.42 10.04 6.60
N LEU A 7 -3.11 9.21 7.59
CA LEU A 7 -3.15 7.75 7.50
C LEU A 7 -4.36 7.28 8.30
N LYS A 8 -5.23 6.50 7.66
CA LYS A 8 -6.42 5.93 8.27
C LYS A 8 -6.30 4.41 8.21
N ILE A 9 -6.48 3.78 9.36
CA ILE A 9 -6.52 2.33 9.49
C ILE A 9 -7.91 1.97 9.99
N VAL A 10 -8.59 1.09 9.28
CA VAL A 10 -9.94 0.64 9.62
C VAL A 10 -9.92 -0.87 9.74
N ILE A 11 -10.58 -1.38 10.78
CA ILE A 11 -10.79 -2.82 10.98
C ILE A 11 -12.30 -3.03 11.01
N GLU A 12 -12.80 -3.84 10.08
CA GLU A 12 -14.21 -4.15 9.93
C GLU A 12 -14.40 -5.67 9.95
N ALA A 13 -15.45 -6.14 10.61
CA ALA A 13 -15.85 -7.54 10.56
C ALA A 13 -16.85 -7.73 9.42
N GLU A 14 -16.56 -8.64 8.49
CA GLU A 14 -17.45 -9.00 7.38
C GLU A 14 -17.71 -10.51 7.37
N LYS A 15 -18.88 -10.92 7.88
CA LYS A 15 -19.30 -12.32 7.98
C LYS A 15 -18.22 -13.21 8.63
N GLU A 16 -17.44 -13.93 7.81
CA GLU A 16 -16.38 -14.87 8.23
C GLU A 16 -14.97 -14.27 8.12
N HIS A 17 -14.85 -13.01 7.72
CA HIS A 17 -13.59 -12.33 7.48
C HIS A 17 -13.44 -11.09 8.38
N VAL A 18 -12.19 -10.72 8.63
CA VAL A 18 -11.84 -9.40 9.17
C VAL A 18 -11.13 -8.65 8.06
N ILE A 19 -11.66 -7.47 7.71
CA ILE A 19 -11.10 -6.60 6.69
C ILE A 19 -10.26 -5.53 7.38
N ILE A 20 -8.98 -5.46 7.03
CA ILE A 20 -8.07 -4.40 7.47
C ILE A 20 -7.83 -3.48 6.27
N LYS A 21 -8.28 -2.23 6.37
CA LYS A 21 -8.08 -1.19 5.34
C LYS A 21 -7.00 -0.23 5.79
N VAL A 22 -6.03 0.04 4.93
CA VAL A 22 -4.97 1.04 5.13
C VAL A 22 -5.10 2.07 4.01
N GLU A 23 -5.44 3.30 4.37
CA GLU A 23 -5.70 4.41 3.44
C GLU A 23 -4.79 5.59 3.79
N ASP A 24 -4.16 6.21 2.80
CA ASP A 24 -3.38 7.43 2.97
C ASP A 24 -3.76 8.51 1.96
N THR A 25 -3.50 9.77 2.31
CA THR A 25 -3.76 10.94 1.44
C THR A 25 -2.51 11.38 0.67
N GLY A 26 -1.62 10.44 0.31
CA GLY A 26 -0.42 10.70 -0.47
C GLY A 26 -0.70 10.99 -1.95
N GLU A 27 0.37 11.02 -2.73
CA GLU A 27 0.32 11.28 -4.18
C GLU A 27 -0.27 10.12 -5.01
N GLY A 28 -0.58 8.99 -4.36
CA GLY A 28 -1.12 7.80 -4.99
C GLY A 28 -0.05 6.95 -5.69
N ILE A 29 -0.51 5.94 -6.43
CA ILE A 29 0.32 5.05 -7.24
C ILE A 29 -0.03 5.28 -8.71
N PRO A 30 0.95 5.48 -9.61
CA PRO A 30 0.69 5.58 -11.04
C PRO A 30 -0.05 4.35 -11.59
N GLU A 31 -0.99 4.55 -12.52
CA GLU A 31 -1.88 3.50 -13.01
C GLU A 31 -1.11 2.34 -13.68
N GLU A 32 -0.04 2.66 -14.41
CA GLU A 32 0.83 1.67 -15.03
C GLU A 32 1.55 0.77 -14.02
N MET A 33 1.78 1.26 -12.79
CA MET A 33 2.45 0.50 -11.74
C MET A 33 1.49 -0.45 -11.01
N LEU A 34 0.19 -0.15 -10.97
CA LEU A 34 -0.81 -0.92 -10.20
C LEU A 34 -0.79 -2.43 -10.53
N LYS A 35 -0.54 -2.78 -11.78
CA LYS A 35 -0.48 -4.18 -12.25
C LYS A 35 0.76 -4.93 -11.76
N HIS A 36 1.74 -4.23 -11.22
CA HIS A 36 3.07 -4.74 -10.90
C HIS A 36 3.42 -4.60 -9.41
N ILE A 37 2.58 -3.98 -8.59
CA ILE A 37 2.92 -3.64 -7.19
C ILE A 37 3.24 -4.84 -6.30
N PHE A 38 2.78 -6.04 -6.68
CA PHE A 38 3.08 -7.31 -5.98
C PHE A 38 4.22 -8.11 -6.62
N LEU A 39 4.93 -7.57 -7.62
CA LEU A 39 6.13 -8.21 -8.13
C LEU A 39 7.35 -7.90 -7.22
N PRO A 40 8.27 -8.87 -7.04
CA PRO A 40 9.48 -8.64 -6.26
C PRO A 40 10.30 -7.46 -6.78
N PHE A 41 10.90 -6.71 -5.85
CA PHE A 41 11.79 -5.57 -6.11
C PHE A 41 11.12 -4.34 -6.75
N ILE A 42 9.80 -4.33 -6.95
CA ILE A 42 9.09 -3.14 -7.41
C ILE A 42 9.01 -2.10 -6.28
N THR A 43 9.45 -0.89 -6.57
CA THR A 43 9.38 0.25 -5.64
C THR A 43 9.50 1.58 -6.38
N SER A 44 8.85 2.63 -5.87
CA SER A 44 9.06 4.02 -6.29
C SER A 44 10.10 4.76 -5.43
N LYS A 45 10.68 4.09 -4.42
CA LYS A 45 11.62 4.70 -3.48
C LYS A 45 13.07 4.54 -3.95
N GLU A 46 13.87 5.60 -3.82
CA GLU A 46 15.31 5.57 -4.12
C GLU A 46 16.10 4.61 -3.23
N LYS A 47 15.62 4.36 -2.01
CA LYS A 47 16.23 3.43 -1.04
C LYS A 47 15.18 2.46 -0.51
N GLY A 48 15.49 1.17 -0.57
CA GLY A 48 14.63 0.07 -0.10
C GLY A 48 14.84 -1.20 -0.90
N THR A 49 14.34 -2.33 -0.41
CA THR A 49 14.46 -3.62 -1.09
C THR A 49 13.35 -3.87 -2.12
N GLY A 50 12.26 -3.12 -2.09
CA GLY A 50 11.09 -3.39 -2.93
C GLY A 50 10.38 -4.72 -2.61
N LEU A 51 10.56 -5.27 -1.41
CA LEU A 51 9.95 -6.55 -0.99
C LEU A 51 8.74 -6.38 -0.06
N GLY A 52 8.27 -5.16 0.18
CA GLY A 52 7.22 -4.88 1.17
C GLY A 52 5.88 -5.51 0.80
N LEU A 53 5.29 -5.06 -0.31
CA LEU A 53 3.93 -5.45 -0.73
C LEU A 53 3.81 -6.93 -1.06
N VAL A 54 4.86 -7.53 -1.61
CA VAL A 54 4.91 -8.97 -1.93
C VAL A 54 4.79 -9.84 -0.67
N ARG A 55 5.17 -9.33 0.51
CA ARG A 55 5.07 -10.08 1.77
C ARG A 55 3.71 -9.95 2.44
N SER A 56 2.85 -9.05 1.95
CA SER A 56 1.50 -8.80 2.45
C SER A 56 0.40 -9.41 1.57
N GLU A 57 0.78 -10.10 0.50
CA GLU A 57 -0.10 -11.02 -0.23
C GLU A 57 -0.34 -12.32 0.57
#